data_AF-A0A968TU77-F1
#
_entry.id   AF-A0A968TU77-F1
#
_cell.length_a   1.000
_cell.length_b   1.000
_cell.length_c   1.000
_cell.angle_alpha   90.00
_cell.angle_beta   90.00
_cell.angle_gamma   90.00
#
_symmetry.space_group_name_H-M   'P 1'
#
loop_
_entity.id
_entity.type
_entity.pdbx_description
1 polymer ?
#
loop_
_entity_poly.entity_id
_entity_poly.type
_entity_poly.pdbx_seq_one_letter_code
_entity_poly.pdbx_strand_id
1 'polypeptide(L)'
;MAKRKKKTKEPRIEPRRKPLESNIRWPRRLIALLGEVPDSAIAEQLGFSPWVVAEERRKRGIPSYASQHPRFEWTPEKEALLGKDSDKAVAAMLGLSQTAVTMRRRRLGIPPRWRPGNASPRKWKPREIALLGTRPDAEIAARLGVGQRVVYLMRKQLGIAGFGSAQRSPEFPRKAVQLLGQIADVEISRRFGISVRRVQRKRRELGIAPFQSSQPVLLTPELRAVLKEPVAKTMSRMRIGHGTLLKWRKKLGIKTRHRKPIRWTPARLAQLGKTSDSQLARKLGAHHGVIAAKRESLGIPSLYAPRVWAAKEKALLGTAPDEKIAERLKRSVRSVVLRRRQLQIPKYSSKVSRWTPKVLAQLGRKSDAQLARELGVHPVTVGNKRRSLGIPVAHAPRVWAPREEALLGTASDERIAKRLKRTVEAVRTRRKRLHIPIYRPASGRGRGR
;
A
#
# COMPACT_ATOMS: atom_id res chain seq x y z
N MET A 1 47.14 35.90 11.33
CA MET A 1 46.64 34.50 11.37
C MET A 1 46.25 34.12 12.80
N ALA A 2 44.96 34.09 13.13
CA ALA A 2 44.50 33.75 14.47
C ALA A 2 44.59 32.23 14.73
N LYS A 3 45.56 31.80 15.55
CA LYS A 3 45.70 30.40 16.00
C LYS A 3 44.41 29.99 16.74
N ARG A 4 43.63 29.10 16.14
CA ARG A 4 42.49 28.40 16.79
C ARG A 4 43.00 27.74 18.07
N LYS A 5 42.65 28.29 19.24
CA LYS A 5 42.88 27.65 20.55
C LYS A 5 42.28 26.23 20.49
N LYS A 6 43.14 25.20 20.51
CA LYS A 6 42.71 23.81 20.65
C LYS A 6 41.97 23.72 22.00
N LYS A 7 40.64 23.60 21.96
CA LYS A 7 39.84 23.32 23.16
C LYS A 7 40.36 22.02 23.76
N THR A 8 41.03 22.11 24.90
CA THR A 8 41.36 20.97 25.77
C THR A 8 40.05 20.23 26.04
N LYS A 9 39.95 18.99 25.55
CA LYS A 9 38.76 18.16 25.79
C LYS A 9 38.82 17.73 27.25
N GLU A 10 37.87 18.17 28.06
CA GLU A 10 37.70 17.69 29.44
C GLU A 10 37.73 16.15 29.47
N PRO A 11 38.32 15.55 30.53
CA PRO A 11 38.41 14.10 30.65
C PRO A 11 37.02 13.47 30.63
N ARG A 12 36.90 12.38 29.87
CA ARG A 12 35.64 11.66 29.67
C ARG A 12 35.35 10.77 30.87
N ILE A 13 34.11 10.79 31.35
CA ILE A 13 33.69 9.96 32.49
C ILE A 13 32.89 8.77 31.94
N GLU A 14 33.35 7.56 32.27
CA GLU A 14 32.58 6.35 31.95
C GLU A 14 31.41 6.20 32.93
N PRO A 15 30.16 6.11 32.45
CA PRO A 15 29.02 5.94 33.34
C PRO A 15 29.09 4.58 34.03
N ARG A 16 28.88 4.53 35.37
CA ARG A 16 28.68 3.25 36.06
C ARG A 16 27.39 2.60 35.58
N ARG A 17 27.46 1.29 35.36
CA ARG A 17 26.38 0.49 34.78
C ARG A 17 26.06 -0.69 35.69
N LYS A 18 24.80 -1.14 35.72
CA LYS A 18 24.41 -2.36 36.47
C LYS A 18 25.16 -3.58 35.91
N PRO A 19 25.58 -4.56 36.74
CA PRO A 19 26.24 -5.78 36.27
C PRO A 19 25.39 -6.57 35.25
N LEU A 20 26.05 -7.39 34.42
CA LEU A 20 25.40 -8.21 33.38
C LEU A 20 24.37 -9.16 34.01
N GLU A 21 23.17 -9.18 33.40
CA GLU A 21 21.97 -9.88 33.91
C GLU A 21 22.12 -11.42 33.98
N SER A 22 23.25 -11.98 33.51
CA SER A 22 23.55 -13.42 33.56
C SER A 22 24.03 -13.92 34.92
N ASN A 23 24.31 -13.04 35.89
CA ASN A 23 24.88 -13.40 37.19
C ASN A 23 23.97 -13.05 38.38
N ILE A 24 22.65 -13.01 38.16
CA ILE A 24 21.67 -12.61 39.17
C ILE A 24 21.35 -13.79 40.10
N ARG A 25 21.60 -13.64 41.40
CA ARG A 25 21.13 -14.56 42.44
C ARG A 25 19.65 -14.29 42.72
N TRP A 26 18.76 -15.18 42.30
CA TRP A 26 17.31 -15.03 42.46
C TRP A 26 16.88 -15.29 43.91
N PRO A 27 16.27 -14.30 44.60
CA PRO A 27 15.74 -14.51 45.95
C PRO A 27 14.59 -15.53 45.96
N ARG A 28 14.56 -16.45 46.94
CA ARG A 28 13.56 -17.52 47.05
C ARG A 28 12.11 -17.00 46.96
N ARG A 29 11.81 -15.87 47.61
CA ARG A 29 10.50 -15.20 47.57
C ARG A 29 10.02 -14.81 46.17
N LEU A 30 10.94 -14.51 45.24
CA LEU A 30 10.60 -14.08 43.88
C LEU A 30 10.52 -15.26 42.92
N ILE A 31 11.24 -16.35 43.20
CA ILE A 31 11.07 -17.62 42.50
C ILE A 31 9.63 -18.14 42.72
N ALA A 32 9.11 -18.01 43.95
CA ALA A 32 7.73 -18.37 44.29
C ALA A 32 6.66 -17.52 43.57
N LEU A 33 7.04 -16.34 43.06
CA LEU A 33 6.12 -15.44 42.34
C LEU A 33 6.14 -15.67 40.82
N LEU A 34 7.10 -16.45 40.29
CA LEU A 34 7.17 -16.76 38.86
C LEU A 34 5.93 -17.59 38.48
N GLY A 35 5.14 -17.09 37.52
CA GLY A 35 3.91 -17.76 37.08
C GLY A 35 2.64 -17.28 37.79
N GLU A 36 2.73 -16.87 39.06
CA GLU A 36 1.62 -16.35 39.87
C GLU A 36 1.30 -14.86 39.61
N VAL A 37 2.30 -14.10 39.17
CA VAL A 37 2.12 -12.69 38.77
C VAL A 37 2.74 -12.44 37.38
N PRO A 38 2.29 -11.41 36.63
CA PRO A 38 2.86 -11.09 35.33
C PRO A 38 4.38 -10.86 35.40
N ASP A 39 5.12 -11.43 34.45
CA ASP A 39 6.59 -11.26 34.33
C ASP A 39 7.01 -9.77 34.34
N SER A 40 6.14 -8.86 33.88
CA SER A 40 6.35 -7.41 33.92
C SER A 40 6.31 -6.80 35.32
N ALA A 41 5.47 -7.31 36.23
CA ALA A 41 5.34 -6.80 37.60
C ALA A 41 6.58 -7.17 38.44
N ILE A 42 7.05 -8.41 38.31
CA ILE A 42 8.31 -8.87 38.93
C ILE A 42 9.50 -8.05 38.39
N ALA A 43 9.50 -7.78 37.08
CA ALA A 43 10.55 -7.00 36.44
C ALA A 43 10.58 -5.53 36.92
N GLU A 44 9.41 -4.94 37.18
CA GLU A 44 9.31 -3.59 37.75
C GLU A 44 9.85 -3.54 39.18
N GLN A 45 9.50 -4.52 40.01
CA GLN A 45 9.96 -4.61 41.40
C GLN A 45 11.49 -4.75 41.53
N LEU A 46 12.12 -5.45 40.58
CA LEU A 46 13.57 -5.64 40.55
C LEU A 46 14.33 -4.61 39.69
N GLY A 47 13.61 -3.80 38.90
CA GLY A 47 14.20 -2.92 37.91
C GLY A 47 15.02 -3.68 36.85
N PHE A 48 14.52 -4.84 36.42
CA PHE A 48 15.05 -5.68 35.34
C PHE A 48 14.14 -5.63 34.10
N SER A 49 14.59 -6.25 33.00
CA SER A 49 13.76 -6.47 31.83
C SER A 49 12.73 -7.59 32.08
N PRO A 50 11.45 -7.45 31.65
CA PRO A 50 10.46 -8.54 31.67
C PRO A 50 10.95 -9.83 31.00
N TRP A 51 11.90 -9.73 30.07
CA TRP A 51 12.50 -10.87 29.40
C TRP A 51 13.34 -11.76 30.32
N VAL A 52 14.05 -11.17 31.30
CA VAL A 52 14.91 -11.91 32.25
C VAL A 52 14.05 -12.77 33.18
N VAL A 53 12.93 -12.22 33.65
CA VAL A 53 11.92 -12.97 34.42
C VAL A 53 11.32 -14.09 33.59
N ALA A 54 10.96 -13.82 32.33
CA ALA A 54 10.43 -14.83 31.41
C ALA A 54 11.44 -15.93 31.04
N GLU A 55 12.75 -15.63 31.02
CA GLU A 55 13.81 -16.62 30.81
C GLU A 55 14.02 -17.50 32.04
N GLU A 56 14.06 -16.90 33.23
CA GLU A 56 14.21 -17.65 34.48
C GLU A 56 13.01 -18.57 34.76
N ARG A 57 11.81 -18.09 34.44
CA ARG A 57 10.57 -18.87 34.44
C ARG A 57 10.65 -20.05 33.47
N ARG A 58 11.15 -19.83 32.23
CA ARG A 58 11.33 -20.90 31.23
C ARG A 58 12.39 -21.93 31.65
N LYS A 59 13.51 -21.50 32.25
CA LYS A 59 14.54 -22.42 32.78
C LYS A 59 13.99 -23.35 33.85
N ARG A 60 13.01 -22.90 34.64
CA ARG A 60 12.33 -23.69 35.67
C ARG A 60 11.09 -24.42 35.15
N GLY A 61 10.79 -24.35 33.85
CA GLY A 61 9.62 -25.01 33.28
C GLY A 61 8.28 -24.43 33.72
N ILE A 62 8.25 -23.26 34.35
CA ILE A 62 7.02 -22.68 34.91
C ILE A 62 6.21 -22.01 33.78
N PRO A 63 4.90 -22.30 33.60
CA PRO A 63 4.06 -21.60 32.62
C PRO A 63 3.90 -20.11 32.96
N SER A 64 3.70 -19.25 31.95
CA SER A 64 3.52 -17.81 32.21
C SER A 64 2.17 -17.53 32.87
N TYR A 65 2.08 -16.47 33.68
CA TYR A 65 0.81 -15.99 34.24
C TYR A 65 -0.29 -15.86 33.17
N ALA A 66 0.07 -15.39 31.97
CA ALA A 66 -0.86 -15.26 30.84
C ALA A 66 -1.33 -16.58 30.21
N SER A 67 -0.56 -17.66 30.37
CA SER A 67 -0.96 -19.01 29.94
C SER A 67 -1.77 -19.74 31.00
N GLN A 68 -1.66 -19.35 32.27
CA GLN A 68 -2.42 -19.94 33.39
C GLN A 68 -3.77 -19.26 33.62
N HIS A 69 -3.97 -18.04 33.09
CA HIS A 69 -5.24 -17.33 33.18
C HIS A 69 -5.78 -17.03 31.78
N PRO A 70 -6.84 -17.74 31.33
CA PRO A 70 -7.38 -17.59 29.99
C PRO A 70 -7.95 -16.18 29.80
N ARG A 71 -7.34 -15.40 28.90
CA ARG A 71 -7.77 -14.02 28.59
C ARG A 71 -9.00 -13.94 27.68
N PHE A 72 -9.45 -15.05 27.10
CA PHE A 72 -10.67 -15.13 26.28
C PHE A 72 -10.89 -16.58 25.84
N GLU A 73 -12.08 -17.12 26.08
CA GLU A 73 -12.45 -18.46 25.61
C GLU A 73 -13.15 -18.43 24.25
N TRP A 74 -12.66 -19.27 23.34
CA TRP A 74 -13.27 -19.53 22.05
C TRP A 74 -14.36 -20.59 22.21
N THR A 75 -15.61 -20.15 22.35
CA THR A 75 -16.78 -21.04 22.29
C THR A 75 -17.12 -21.34 20.82
N PRO A 76 -17.81 -22.46 20.52
CA PRO A 76 -18.23 -22.80 19.16
C PRO A 76 -19.01 -21.66 18.46
N GLU A 77 -19.82 -20.92 19.20
CA GLU A 77 -20.56 -19.74 18.72
C GLU A 77 -19.64 -18.61 18.26
N LYS A 78 -18.56 -18.34 19.02
CA LYS A 78 -17.56 -17.32 18.68
C LYS A 78 -16.69 -17.76 17.50
N GLU A 79 -16.42 -19.05 17.37
CA GLU A 79 -15.72 -19.60 16.20
C GLU A 79 -16.56 -19.55 14.94
N ALA A 80 -17.88 -19.72 15.06
CA ALA A 80 -18.81 -19.58 13.95
C ALA A 80 -18.84 -18.16 13.34
N LEU A 81 -18.31 -17.14 14.04
CA LEU A 81 -18.14 -15.78 13.53
C LEU A 81 -16.90 -15.62 12.63
N LEU A 82 -15.92 -16.53 12.74
CA LEU A 82 -14.68 -16.47 11.97
C LEU A 82 -14.96 -16.80 10.50
N GLY A 83 -14.48 -15.95 9.59
CA GLY A 83 -14.76 -16.11 8.16
C GLY A 83 -16.15 -15.65 7.74
N LYS A 84 -17.10 -15.53 8.68
CA LYS A 84 -18.36 -14.84 8.43
C LYS A 84 -18.10 -13.38 8.21
N ASP A 85 -17.41 -12.62 9.08
CA ASP A 85 -17.07 -11.21 8.80
C ASP A 85 -15.55 -10.96 8.71
N SER A 86 -15.12 -9.74 8.41
CA SER A 86 -13.70 -9.38 8.36
C SER A 86 -13.05 -9.56 9.74
N ASP A 87 -11.79 -10.00 9.76
CA ASP A 87 -11.02 -10.21 11.00
C ASP A 87 -11.01 -8.96 11.92
N LYS A 88 -11.20 -7.75 11.36
CA LYS A 88 -11.33 -6.50 12.13
C LYS A 88 -12.72 -6.32 12.75
N ALA A 89 -13.78 -6.65 12.02
CA ALA A 89 -15.15 -6.52 12.50
C ALA A 89 -15.47 -7.58 13.58
N VAL A 90 -15.05 -8.82 13.36
CA VAL A 90 -15.14 -9.89 14.36
C VAL A 90 -14.32 -9.54 15.60
N ALA A 91 -13.15 -8.94 15.44
CA ALA A 91 -12.34 -8.47 16.57
C ALA A 91 -13.04 -7.36 17.37
N ALA A 92 -13.69 -6.41 16.71
CA ALA A 92 -14.46 -5.37 17.39
C ALA A 92 -15.68 -5.97 18.14
N MET A 93 -16.35 -6.95 17.54
CA MET A 93 -17.51 -7.63 18.14
C MET A 93 -17.14 -8.48 19.35
N LEU A 94 -15.96 -9.09 19.35
CA LEU A 94 -15.48 -9.96 20.43
C LEU A 94 -14.61 -9.23 21.47
N GLY A 95 -14.39 -7.91 21.33
CA GLY A 95 -13.49 -7.15 22.22
C GLY A 95 -12.02 -7.59 22.11
N LEU A 96 -11.62 -8.17 20.98
CA LEU A 96 -10.29 -8.74 20.76
C LEU A 96 -9.41 -7.89 19.85
N SER A 97 -8.11 -8.20 19.84
CA SER A 97 -7.22 -7.69 18.79
C SER A 97 -7.48 -8.39 17.45
N GLN A 98 -7.43 -7.65 16.34
CA GLN A 98 -7.54 -8.19 14.98
C GLN A 98 -6.56 -9.36 14.74
N THR A 99 -5.37 -9.28 15.31
CA THR A 99 -4.33 -10.31 15.25
C THR A 99 -4.73 -11.61 15.93
N ALA A 100 -5.44 -11.56 17.07
CA ALA A 100 -5.91 -12.75 17.77
C ALA A 100 -6.95 -13.53 16.93
N VAL A 101 -7.92 -12.81 16.37
CA VAL A 101 -8.94 -13.36 15.45
C VAL A 101 -8.29 -13.93 14.19
N THR A 102 -7.35 -13.20 13.57
CA THR A 102 -6.62 -13.66 12.37
C THR A 102 -5.86 -14.96 12.63
N MET A 103 -5.22 -15.08 13.80
CA MET A 103 -4.44 -16.26 14.17
C MET A 103 -5.35 -17.47 14.46
N ARG A 104 -6.47 -17.26 15.16
CA ARG A 104 -7.46 -18.34 15.39
C ARG A 104 -8.07 -18.82 14.07
N ARG A 105 -8.51 -17.90 13.21
CA ARG A 105 -9.03 -18.21 11.86
C ARG A 105 -8.06 -19.05 11.05
N ARG A 106 -6.76 -18.69 11.05
CA ARG A 106 -5.72 -19.44 10.33
C ARG A 106 -5.47 -20.83 10.91
N ARG A 107 -5.51 -21.00 12.24
CA ARG A 107 -5.36 -22.32 12.89
C ARG A 107 -6.49 -23.27 12.53
N LEU A 108 -7.71 -22.73 12.37
CA LEU A 108 -8.89 -23.50 11.95
C LEU A 108 -8.99 -23.66 10.43
N GLY A 109 -8.01 -23.18 9.66
CA GLY A 109 -8.00 -23.28 8.19
C GLY A 109 -9.06 -22.43 7.47
N ILE A 110 -9.78 -21.57 8.20
CA ILE A 110 -10.88 -20.78 7.64
C ILE A 110 -10.31 -19.66 6.76
N PRO A 111 -10.72 -19.51 5.48
CA PRO A 111 -10.26 -18.41 4.63
C PRO A 111 -10.87 -17.06 5.07
N PRO A 112 -10.21 -15.92 4.79
CA PRO A 112 -10.79 -14.61 5.11
C PRO A 112 -11.97 -14.31 4.19
N ARG A 113 -12.98 -13.58 4.68
CA ARG A 113 -14.03 -13.00 3.83
C ARG A 113 -13.38 -12.10 2.78
N TRP A 114 -13.54 -12.45 1.51
CA TRP A 114 -13.04 -11.67 0.38
C TRP A 114 -13.86 -10.38 0.25
N ARG A 115 -13.19 -9.21 0.23
CA ARG A 115 -13.85 -7.95 -0.13
C ARG A 115 -14.06 -7.91 -1.65
N PRO A 116 -15.25 -7.53 -2.14
CA PRO A 116 -15.41 -7.17 -3.55
C PRO A 116 -14.50 -5.97 -3.84
N GLY A 117 -13.47 -6.17 -4.66
CA GLY A 117 -12.48 -5.15 -5.01
C GLY A 117 -11.01 -5.56 -4.76
N ASN A 118 -10.76 -6.57 -3.93
CA ASN A 118 -9.51 -7.32 -3.99
C ASN A 118 -9.81 -8.58 -4.79
N ALA A 119 -9.29 -8.64 -6.02
CA ALA A 119 -9.53 -9.70 -6.98
C ALA A 119 -9.62 -11.07 -6.31
N SER A 120 -10.70 -11.80 -6.62
CA SER A 120 -10.87 -13.22 -6.29
C SER A 120 -9.54 -13.97 -6.45
N PRO A 121 -9.25 -14.99 -5.63
CA PRO A 121 -8.03 -15.76 -5.79
C PRO A 121 -8.00 -16.27 -7.22
N ARG A 122 -7.10 -15.70 -8.03
CA ARG A 122 -6.88 -16.14 -9.41
C ARG A 122 -6.65 -17.63 -9.35
N LYS A 123 -7.45 -18.41 -10.08
CA LYS A 123 -7.17 -19.84 -10.27
C LYS A 123 -5.87 -19.94 -11.06
N TRP A 124 -4.77 -20.23 -10.37
CA TRP A 124 -3.44 -20.37 -10.97
C TRP A 124 -3.42 -21.59 -11.86
N LYS A 125 -3.06 -21.42 -13.13
CA LYS A 125 -2.90 -22.55 -14.05
C LYS A 125 -1.57 -23.26 -13.74
N PRO A 126 -1.45 -24.58 -13.97
CA PRO A 126 -0.19 -25.32 -13.77
C PRO A 126 1.01 -24.66 -14.48
N ARG A 127 0.81 -24.14 -15.70
CA ARG A 127 1.83 -23.40 -16.46
C ARG A 127 2.29 -22.10 -15.78
N GLU A 128 1.42 -21.45 -15.00
CA GLU A 128 1.74 -20.21 -14.28
C GLU A 128 2.48 -20.50 -12.98
N ILE A 129 2.16 -21.62 -12.33
CA ILE A 129 2.87 -22.13 -11.15
C ILE A 129 4.30 -22.51 -11.53
N ALA A 130 4.48 -23.18 -12.68
CA ALA A 130 5.81 -23.56 -13.19
C ALA A 130 6.73 -22.35 -13.46
N LEU A 131 6.18 -21.15 -13.66
CA LEU A 131 6.98 -19.93 -13.83
C LEU A 131 7.51 -19.37 -12.49
N LEU A 132 6.87 -19.69 -11.36
CA LEU A 132 7.26 -19.15 -10.06
C LEU A 132 8.66 -19.63 -9.67
N GLY A 133 9.55 -18.70 -9.30
CA GLY A 133 10.94 -19.01 -8.93
C GLY A 133 11.92 -19.11 -10.11
N THR A 134 11.43 -19.23 -11.36
CA THR A 134 12.28 -19.29 -12.56
C THR A 134 12.81 -17.93 -13.03
N ARG A 135 12.14 -16.85 -12.64
CA ARG A 135 12.45 -15.45 -13.02
C ARG A 135 12.09 -14.51 -11.86
N PRO A 136 12.56 -13.25 -11.86
CA PRO A 136 12.17 -12.27 -10.83
C PRO A 136 10.65 -12.11 -10.74
N ASP A 137 10.11 -12.04 -9.51
CA ASP A 137 8.66 -11.91 -9.27
C ASP A 137 8.02 -10.72 -10.04
N ALA A 138 8.79 -9.67 -10.34
CA ALA A 138 8.34 -8.51 -11.12
C ALA A 138 8.13 -8.83 -12.62
N GLU A 139 8.97 -9.68 -13.20
CA GLU A 139 8.90 -10.06 -14.60
C GLU A 139 7.77 -11.07 -14.83
N ILE A 140 7.64 -12.05 -13.93
CA ILE A 140 6.50 -12.98 -13.91
C ILE A 140 5.18 -12.19 -13.78
N ALA A 141 5.16 -11.18 -12.92
CA ALA A 141 4.00 -10.31 -12.74
C ALA A 141 3.63 -9.53 -14.01
N ALA A 142 4.62 -8.97 -14.70
CA ALA A 142 4.42 -8.28 -15.97
C ALA A 142 3.89 -9.24 -17.06
N ARG A 143 4.46 -10.45 -17.15
CA ARG A 143 4.06 -11.48 -18.11
C ARG A 143 2.65 -12.02 -17.88
N LEU A 144 2.26 -12.15 -16.61
CA LEU A 144 0.95 -12.68 -16.20
C LEU A 144 -0.12 -11.60 -16.01
N GLY A 145 0.23 -10.31 -16.20
CA GLY A 145 -0.69 -9.18 -16.02
C GLY A 145 -1.20 -9.00 -14.59
N VAL A 146 -0.43 -9.41 -13.57
CA VAL A 146 -0.81 -9.33 -12.15
C VAL A 146 0.13 -8.45 -11.36
N GLY A 147 -0.29 -8.05 -10.15
CA GLY A 147 0.59 -7.35 -9.22
C GLY A 147 1.72 -8.25 -8.71
N GLN A 148 2.93 -7.72 -8.61
CA GLN A 148 4.11 -8.41 -8.07
C GLN A 148 3.85 -9.08 -6.70
N ARG A 149 3.05 -8.44 -5.85
CA ARG A 149 2.67 -8.98 -4.54
C ARG A 149 1.87 -10.29 -4.64
N VAL A 150 1.10 -10.48 -5.70
CA VAL A 150 0.30 -11.70 -5.93
C VAL A 150 1.22 -12.87 -6.27
N VAL A 151 2.20 -12.65 -7.14
CA VAL A 151 3.25 -13.64 -7.48
C VAL A 151 4.07 -14.00 -6.24
N TYR A 152 4.51 -13.01 -5.46
CA TYR A 152 5.25 -13.22 -4.20
C TYR A 152 4.46 -14.07 -3.19
N LEU A 153 3.17 -13.78 -3.00
CA LEU A 153 2.33 -14.50 -2.05
C LEU A 153 2.12 -15.95 -2.48
N MET A 154 1.85 -16.19 -3.77
CA MET A 154 1.68 -17.54 -4.30
C MET A 154 2.97 -18.35 -4.20
N ARG A 155 4.10 -17.75 -4.60
CA ARG A 155 5.43 -18.38 -4.47
C ARG A 155 5.72 -18.78 -3.02
N LYS A 156 5.41 -17.90 -2.06
CA LYS A 156 5.58 -18.18 -0.63
C LYS A 156 4.63 -19.27 -0.13
N GLN A 157 3.39 -19.28 -0.60
CA GLN A 157 2.39 -20.31 -0.23
C GLN A 157 2.80 -21.70 -0.71
N LEU A 158 3.44 -21.80 -1.88
CA LEU A 158 3.96 -23.05 -2.43
C LEU A 158 5.39 -23.39 -1.97
N GLY A 159 5.97 -22.61 -1.04
CA GLY A 159 7.34 -22.85 -0.54
C GLY A 159 8.46 -22.63 -1.56
N ILE A 160 8.17 -22.02 -2.71
CA ILE A 160 9.15 -21.84 -3.79
C ILE A 160 10.13 -20.70 -3.44
N ALA A 161 11.43 -20.94 -3.64
CA ALA A 161 12.46 -19.92 -3.41
C ALA A 161 12.35 -18.77 -4.43
N GLY A 162 12.74 -17.56 -4.03
CA GLY A 162 12.75 -16.42 -4.95
C GLY A 162 13.85 -16.59 -5.99
N PHE A 163 13.61 -16.16 -7.23
CA PHE A 163 14.64 -16.20 -8.26
C PHE A 163 15.93 -15.49 -7.81
N GLY A 164 17.07 -16.20 -7.89
CA GLY A 164 18.38 -15.71 -7.46
C GLY A 164 18.58 -15.64 -5.93
N SER A 165 17.67 -16.16 -5.10
CA SER A 165 17.85 -16.12 -3.64
C SER A 165 18.95 -17.06 -3.13
N ALA A 166 19.22 -18.15 -3.85
CA ALA A 166 20.33 -19.06 -3.55
C ALA A 166 21.69 -18.41 -3.85
N GLN A 167 21.79 -17.65 -4.96
CA GLN A 167 23.02 -16.98 -5.42
C GLN A 167 23.38 -15.73 -4.59
N ARG A 168 22.42 -15.08 -3.92
CA ARG A 168 22.63 -13.81 -3.20
C ARG A 168 22.98 -13.92 -1.71
N SER A 169 23.29 -15.12 -1.23
CA SER A 169 23.61 -15.32 0.19
C SER A 169 25.06 -15.77 0.35
N PRO A 170 26.07 -14.91 0.14
CA PRO A 170 27.47 -15.26 0.46
C PRO A 170 27.52 -15.74 1.90
N GLU A 171 28.13 -16.89 2.17
CA GLU A 171 28.10 -17.54 3.48
C GLU A 171 28.30 -16.53 4.62
N PHE A 172 27.54 -16.70 5.72
CA PHE A 172 27.68 -15.81 6.86
C PHE A 172 29.08 -16.02 7.46
N PRO A 173 29.97 -15.01 7.48
CA PRO A 173 31.36 -15.22 7.87
C PRO A 173 31.46 -15.86 9.24
N ARG A 174 32.27 -16.93 9.39
CA ARG A 174 32.45 -17.65 10.67
C ARG A 174 32.86 -16.71 11.80
N LYS A 175 33.76 -15.76 11.51
CA LYS A 175 34.18 -14.68 12.44
C LYS A 175 33.01 -13.77 12.87
N ALA A 176 32.04 -13.52 11.98
CA ALA A 176 30.86 -12.73 12.31
C ALA A 176 29.88 -13.51 13.19
N VAL A 177 29.81 -14.85 13.06
CA VAL A 177 28.98 -15.71 13.93
C VAL A 177 29.48 -15.68 15.37
N GLN A 178 30.80 -15.79 15.59
CA GLN A 178 31.41 -15.73 16.93
C GLN A 178 31.12 -14.41 17.66
N LEU A 179 30.96 -13.33 16.90
CA LEU A 179 30.71 -11.99 17.43
C LEU A 179 29.23 -11.70 17.71
N LEU A 180 28.30 -12.56 17.25
CA LEU A 180 26.87 -12.41 17.52
C LEU A 180 26.62 -12.49 19.04
N GLY A 181 25.93 -11.49 19.58
CA GLY A 181 25.66 -11.41 21.02
C GLY A 181 26.83 -10.88 21.86
N GLN A 182 28.05 -10.82 21.33
CA GLN A 182 29.22 -10.21 21.98
C GLN A 182 29.38 -8.72 21.65
N ILE A 183 28.96 -8.30 20.46
CA ILE A 183 28.96 -6.90 20.02
C ILE A 183 27.64 -6.56 19.32
N ALA A 184 27.35 -5.25 19.19
CA ALA A 184 26.10 -4.78 18.61
C ALA A 184 25.94 -5.24 17.16
N ASP A 185 24.72 -5.65 16.77
CA ASP A 185 24.39 -6.08 15.40
C ASP A 185 24.77 -5.03 14.33
N VAL A 186 24.77 -3.74 14.70
CA VAL A 186 25.20 -2.62 13.85
C VAL A 186 26.71 -2.61 13.64
N GLU A 187 27.49 -3.01 14.63
CA GLU A 187 28.95 -3.07 14.55
C GLU A 187 29.41 -4.26 13.70
N ILE A 188 28.75 -5.41 13.87
CA ILE A 188 28.96 -6.58 12.99
C ILE A 188 28.61 -6.21 11.54
N SER A 189 27.51 -5.48 11.35
CA SER A 189 27.10 -4.99 10.03
C SER A 189 28.18 -4.11 9.38
N ARG A 190 28.73 -3.15 10.13
CA ARG A 190 29.81 -2.28 9.64
C ARG A 190 31.09 -3.05 9.33
N ARG A 191 31.52 -3.95 10.23
CA ARG A 191 32.81 -4.63 10.15
C ARG A 191 32.89 -5.65 9.00
N PHE A 192 31.78 -6.29 8.67
CA PHE A 192 31.74 -7.36 7.68
C PHE A 192 30.95 -6.99 6.41
N GLY A 193 30.48 -5.74 6.28
CA GLY A 193 29.69 -5.31 5.12
C GLY A 193 28.34 -6.03 4.98
N ILE A 194 27.82 -6.59 6.08
CA ILE A 194 26.58 -7.38 6.09
C ILE A 194 25.42 -6.47 6.47
N SER A 195 24.24 -6.61 5.87
CA SER A 195 23.08 -5.84 6.33
C SER A 195 22.70 -6.20 7.78
N VAL A 196 22.37 -5.18 8.60
CA VAL A 196 21.93 -5.35 9.99
C VAL A 196 20.78 -6.38 10.12
N ARG A 197 19.83 -6.37 9.17
CA ARG A 197 18.72 -7.34 9.14
C ARG A 197 19.19 -8.79 8.99
N ARG A 198 20.24 -9.02 8.21
CA ARG A 198 20.82 -10.35 8.00
C ARG A 198 21.56 -10.84 9.24
N VAL A 199 22.30 -9.95 9.91
CA VAL A 199 22.91 -10.21 11.23
C VAL A 199 21.84 -10.57 12.27
N GLN A 200 20.78 -9.76 12.38
CA GLN A 200 19.64 -10.01 13.27
C GLN A 200 18.89 -11.31 12.97
N ARG A 201 18.78 -11.70 11.70
CA ARG A 201 18.15 -12.96 11.30
C ARG A 201 19.03 -14.15 11.72
N LYS A 202 20.32 -14.12 11.40
CA LYS A 202 21.27 -15.18 11.79
C LYS A 202 21.37 -15.32 13.31
N ARG A 203 21.34 -14.21 14.03
CA ARG A 203 21.26 -14.18 15.50
C ARG A 203 20.02 -14.91 16.04
N ARG A 204 18.84 -14.63 15.47
CA ARG A 204 17.58 -15.30 15.86
C ARG A 204 17.54 -16.78 15.47
N GLU A 205 18.09 -17.14 14.31
CA GLU A 205 18.23 -18.54 13.88
C GLU A 205 19.07 -19.35 14.87
N LEU A 206 20.14 -18.76 15.40
CA LEU A 206 21.03 -19.38 16.38
C LEU A 206 20.55 -19.24 17.84
N GLY A 207 19.37 -18.66 18.08
CA GLY A 207 18.83 -18.44 19.43
C GLY A 207 19.63 -17.45 20.29
N ILE A 208 20.60 -16.74 19.72
CA ILE A 208 21.49 -15.83 20.45
C ILE A 208 20.71 -14.55 20.81
N ALA A 209 20.78 -14.10 22.07
CA ALA A 209 20.14 -12.85 22.48
C ALA A 209 20.80 -11.62 21.80
N PRO A 210 20.06 -10.52 21.54
CA PRO A 210 20.66 -9.29 21.03
C PRO A 210 21.72 -8.79 22.00
N PHE A 211 22.86 -8.31 21.49
CA PHE A 211 23.87 -7.69 22.34
C PHE A 211 23.26 -6.54 23.13
N GLN A 212 23.19 -6.70 24.45
CA GLN A 212 22.70 -5.69 25.35
C GLN A 212 23.82 -4.67 25.64
N SER A 213 24.02 -3.68 24.75
CA SER A 213 24.95 -2.57 25.02
C SER A 213 24.49 -1.64 26.17
N SER A 214 23.28 -1.86 26.67
CA SER A 214 22.58 -1.00 27.60
C SER A 214 22.30 -1.71 28.91
N GLN A 215 23.36 -2.08 29.63
CA GLN A 215 23.22 -2.10 31.07
C GLN A 215 22.67 -0.72 31.50
N PRO A 216 21.62 -0.67 32.35
CA PRO A 216 21.08 0.59 32.83
C PRO A 216 22.20 1.43 33.45
N VAL A 217 22.40 2.64 32.91
CA VAL A 217 23.31 3.61 33.51
C VAL A 217 22.75 3.98 34.87
N LEU A 218 23.53 3.70 35.92
CA LEU A 218 23.15 4.02 37.30
C LEU A 218 23.19 5.52 37.52
N LEU A 219 22.28 6.03 38.35
CA LEU A 219 22.32 7.41 38.80
C LEU A 219 23.41 7.58 39.86
N THR A 220 24.63 7.81 39.41
CA THR A 220 25.75 8.14 40.30
C THR A 220 25.78 9.63 40.65
N PRO A 221 26.48 10.04 41.73
CA PRO A 221 26.69 11.46 42.06
C PRO A 221 27.29 12.26 40.89
N GLU A 222 28.20 11.65 40.13
CA GLU A 222 28.83 12.27 38.95
C GLU A 222 27.80 12.46 37.83
N LEU A 223 26.96 11.46 37.54
CA LEU A 223 25.89 11.60 36.57
C LEU A 223 24.90 12.69 36.98
N ARG A 224 24.52 12.76 38.26
CA ARG A 224 23.62 13.80 38.79
C ARG A 224 24.20 15.20 38.60
N ALA A 225 25.51 15.38 38.74
CA ALA A 225 26.19 16.66 38.49
C ALA A 225 26.14 17.06 37.00
N VAL A 226 26.45 16.13 36.09
CA VAL A 226 26.49 16.44 34.64
C VAL A 226 25.09 16.54 34.01
N LEU A 227 24.06 15.95 34.62
CA LEU A 227 22.66 16.06 34.15
C LEU A 227 22.11 17.50 34.18
N LYS A 228 22.70 18.40 34.97
CA LYS A 228 22.34 19.84 35.02
C LYS A 228 22.88 20.64 33.82
N GLU A 229 23.87 20.11 33.09
CA GLU A 229 24.48 20.78 31.93
C GLU A 229 23.60 20.73 30.66
N PRO A 230 23.93 21.42 29.55
CA PRO A 230 23.25 21.23 28.28
C PRO A 230 23.36 19.79 27.74
N VAL A 231 22.29 19.29 27.10
CA VAL A 231 22.20 17.90 26.58
C VAL A 231 23.41 17.50 25.74
N ALA A 232 23.85 18.38 24.83
CA ALA A 232 25.01 18.13 23.99
C ALA A 232 26.33 18.02 24.77
N LYS A 233 26.49 18.81 25.83
CA LYS A 233 27.68 18.76 26.69
C LYS A 233 27.68 17.48 27.53
N THR A 234 26.54 17.10 28.11
CA THR A 234 26.42 15.85 28.87
C THR A 234 26.68 14.61 28.01
N MET A 235 26.16 14.56 26.77
CA MET A 235 26.43 13.45 25.83
C MET A 235 27.90 13.39 25.38
N SER A 236 28.59 14.54 25.34
CA SER A 236 30.02 14.58 25.01
C SER A 236 30.91 14.18 26.18
N ARG A 237 30.51 14.51 27.41
CA ARG A 237 31.25 14.18 28.64
C ARG A 237 31.01 12.75 29.11
N MET A 238 29.78 12.27 28.96
CA MET A 238 29.36 10.93 29.35
C MET A 238 28.88 10.18 28.11
N ARG A 239 29.40 8.98 27.86
CA ARG A 239 29.02 8.11 26.72
C ARG A 239 27.60 7.53 26.90
N ILE A 240 26.61 8.40 27.09
CA ILE A 240 25.21 8.10 27.37
C ILE A 240 24.37 8.55 26.16
N GLY A 241 23.45 7.69 25.73
CA GLY A 241 22.51 8.02 24.66
C GLY A 241 21.50 9.10 25.06
N HIS A 242 21.05 9.89 24.07
CA HIS A 242 20.06 10.96 24.23
C HIS A 242 18.80 10.52 25.00
N GLY A 243 18.26 9.34 24.69
CA GLY A 243 17.06 8.82 25.36
C GLY A 243 17.26 8.54 26.85
N THR A 244 18.39 7.95 27.24
CA THR A 244 18.74 7.66 28.64
C THR A 244 18.90 8.94 29.46
N LEU A 245 19.51 9.97 28.87
CA LEU A 245 19.65 11.29 29.48
C LEU A 245 18.28 11.93 29.78
N LEU A 246 17.37 11.95 28.79
CA LEU A 246 16.03 12.53 28.96
C LEU A 246 15.22 11.77 30.00
N LYS A 247 15.33 10.43 30.04
CA LYS A 247 14.68 9.59 31.07
C LYS A 247 15.11 10.01 32.48
N TRP A 248 16.42 10.18 32.71
CA TRP A 248 16.94 10.62 34.02
C TRP A 248 16.57 12.07 34.36
N ARG A 249 16.59 13.00 33.40
CA ARG A 249 16.15 14.38 33.63
C ARG A 249 14.67 14.47 34.00
N LYS A 250 13.82 13.70 33.32
CA LYS A 250 12.40 13.60 33.66
C LYS A 250 12.21 13.06 35.07
N LYS A 251 12.93 11.99 35.44
CA LYS A 251 12.86 11.38 36.78
C LYS A 251 13.34 12.32 37.90
N LEU A 252 14.29 13.21 37.60
CA LEU A 252 14.82 14.20 38.55
C LEU A 252 14.12 15.57 38.47
N GLY A 253 13.04 15.71 37.68
CA GLY A 253 12.34 16.98 37.51
C GLY A 253 13.18 18.10 36.87
N ILE A 254 14.32 17.78 36.26
CA ILE A 254 15.20 18.76 35.63
C ILE A 254 14.53 19.25 34.34
N LYS A 255 13.86 20.40 34.41
CA LYS A 255 13.27 21.07 33.25
C LYS A 255 14.38 21.32 32.22
N THR A 256 14.26 20.71 31.05
CA THR A 256 15.16 21.02 29.92
C THR A 256 15.00 22.50 29.62
N ARG A 257 16.11 23.26 29.54
CA ARG A 257 16.08 24.66 29.08
C ARG A 257 15.42 24.70 27.71
N HIS A 258 14.15 25.10 27.67
CA HIS A 258 13.46 25.36 26.43
C HIS A 258 14.18 26.51 25.73
N ARG A 259 14.42 26.40 24.41
CA ARG A 259 14.88 27.56 23.65
C ARG A 259 13.86 28.68 23.86
N LYS A 260 14.31 29.89 24.19
CA LYS A 260 13.42 31.04 24.37
C LYS A 260 12.52 31.17 23.12
N PRO A 261 11.20 31.37 23.29
CA PRO A 261 10.29 31.50 22.17
C PRO A 261 10.72 32.68 21.28
N ILE A 262 10.56 32.53 19.96
CA ILE A 262 10.90 33.58 19.00
C ILE A 262 9.98 34.76 19.23
N ARG A 263 10.54 35.96 19.39
CA ARG A 263 9.78 37.21 19.26
C ARG A 263 9.49 37.49 17.78
N TRP A 264 8.22 37.55 17.42
CA TRP A 264 7.78 37.85 16.06
C TRP A 264 7.75 39.36 15.85
N THR A 265 8.77 39.91 15.20
CA THR A 265 8.77 41.32 14.74
C THR A 265 8.19 41.42 13.33
N PRO A 266 7.65 42.59 12.92
CA PRO A 266 7.15 42.78 11.55
C PRO A 266 8.16 42.37 10.47
N ALA A 267 9.45 42.70 10.66
CA ALA A 267 10.53 42.28 9.76
C ALA A 267 10.71 40.75 9.65
N ARG A 268 10.46 40.00 10.73
CA ARG A 268 10.51 38.52 10.73
C ARG A 268 9.27 37.90 10.09
N LEU A 269 8.11 38.53 10.29
CA LEU A 269 6.86 38.12 9.64
C LEU A 269 6.94 38.29 8.12
N ALA A 270 7.55 39.38 7.64
CA ALA A 270 7.74 39.64 6.22
C ALA A 270 8.67 38.62 5.50
N GLN A 271 9.44 37.83 6.24
CA GLN A 271 10.31 36.77 5.70
C GLN A 271 9.59 35.42 5.56
N LEU A 272 8.43 35.23 6.21
CA LEU A 272 7.61 34.03 6.10
C LEU A 272 7.08 33.91 4.67
N GLY A 273 7.28 32.75 4.04
CA GLY A 273 6.84 32.50 2.66
C GLY A 273 7.75 33.09 1.56
N LYS A 274 8.77 33.89 1.89
CA LYS A 274 9.82 34.35 0.93
C LYS A 274 11.07 33.48 0.95
N THR A 275 11.37 32.88 2.10
CA THR A 275 12.49 31.95 2.29
C THR A 275 11.97 30.62 2.84
N SER A 276 12.72 29.52 2.63
CA SER A 276 12.26 28.22 3.11
C SER A 276 12.21 28.20 4.65
N ASP A 277 11.21 27.53 5.21
CA ASP A 277 11.03 27.42 6.67
C ASP A 277 12.32 26.91 7.37
N SER A 278 13.10 26.05 6.69
CA SER A 278 14.38 25.54 7.18
C SER A 278 15.55 26.54 7.10
N GLN A 279 15.58 27.42 6.11
CA GLN A 279 16.59 28.49 6.03
C GLN A 279 16.27 29.60 7.02
N LEU A 280 15.00 30.01 7.12
CA LEU A 280 14.55 31.00 8.09
C LEU A 280 14.77 30.49 9.53
N ALA A 281 14.59 29.19 9.77
CA ALA A 281 14.88 28.55 11.06
C ALA A 281 16.33 28.69 11.48
N ARG A 282 17.26 28.47 10.53
CA ARG A 282 18.69 28.65 10.78
C ARG A 282 19.03 30.10 11.10
N LYS A 283 18.46 31.06 10.36
CA LYS A 283 18.69 32.49 10.56
C LYS A 283 18.14 33.00 11.91
N LEU A 284 17.00 32.47 12.35
CA LEU A 284 16.33 32.87 13.59
C LEU A 284 16.71 32.02 14.81
N GLY A 285 17.61 31.03 14.67
CA GLY A 285 18.01 30.14 15.77
C GLY A 285 16.89 29.22 16.28
N ALA A 286 15.86 28.99 15.47
CA ALA A 286 14.65 28.30 15.86
C ALA A 286 14.50 26.92 15.19
N HIS A 287 13.51 26.15 15.65
CA HIS A 287 13.12 24.93 14.96
C HIS A 287 12.19 25.28 13.78
N HIS A 288 12.39 24.66 12.61
CA HIS A 288 11.61 24.93 11.40
C HIS A 288 10.09 24.76 11.60
N GLY A 289 9.67 23.84 12.48
CA GLY A 289 8.26 23.66 12.84
C GLY A 289 7.61 24.88 13.49
N VAL A 290 8.36 25.73 14.21
CA VAL A 290 7.84 26.96 14.82
C VAL A 290 7.52 28.01 13.75
N ILE A 291 8.35 28.06 12.72
CA ILE A 291 8.15 28.94 11.56
C ILE A 291 7.01 28.44 10.70
N ALA A 292 6.94 27.13 10.44
CA ALA A 292 5.82 26.51 9.73
C ALA A 292 4.48 26.79 10.43
N ALA A 293 4.42 26.63 11.75
CA ALA A 293 3.22 26.92 12.53
C ALA A 293 2.81 28.41 12.47
N LYS A 294 3.77 29.34 12.58
CA LYS A 294 3.46 30.77 12.47
C LYS A 294 3.01 31.15 11.06
N ARG A 295 3.67 30.60 10.03
CA ARG A 295 3.29 30.75 8.63
C ARG A 295 1.84 30.28 8.40
N GLU A 296 1.50 29.09 8.91
CA GLU A 296 0.16 28.51 8.81
C GLU A 296 -0.90 29.33 9.56
N SER A 297 -0.58 29.87 10.74
CA SER A 297 -1.49 30.74 11.49
C SER A 297 -1.84 32.04 10.76
N LEU A 298 -0.97 32.49 9.85
CA LEU A 298 -1.17 33.67 9.03
C LEU A 298 -1.70 33.34 7.63
N GLY A 299 -2.05 32.07 7.37
CA GLY A 299 -2.57 31.62 6.08
C GLY A 299 -1.55 31.67 4.93
N ILE A 300 -0.26 31.88 5.23
CA ILE A 300 0.78 32.02 4.20
C ILE A 300 1.12 30.61 3.68
N PRO A 301 1.05 30.32 2.37
CA PRO A 301 1.46 29.01 1.86
C PRO A 301 2.97 28.77 2.02
N SER A 302 3.38 27.53 2.25
CA SER A 302 4.81 27.17 2.21
C SER A 302 5.33 27.40 0.78
N LEU A 303 6.58 27.83 0.63
CA LEU A 303 7.24 27.93 -0.69
C LEU A 303 7.19 26.62 -1.49
N TYR A 304 7.17 25.49 -0.79
CA TYR A 304 7.05 24.16 -1.38
C TYR A 304 5.65 23.56 -1.19
N ALA A 305 4.66 24.36 -0.78
CA ALA A 305 3.28 23.89 -0.71
C ALA A 305 2.85 23.45 -2.12
N PRO A 306 2.22 22.27 -2.25
CA PRO A 306 1.70 21.82 -3.53
C PRO A 306 0.72 22.88 -4.05
N ARG A 307 1.04 23.49 -5.20
CA ARG A 307 0.15 24.45 -5.88
C ARG A 307 -1.22 23.82 -6.02
N VAL A 308 -2.22 24.39 -5.35
CA VAL A 308 -3.59 23.87 -5.32
C VAL A 308 -4.14 23.75 -6.74
N TRP A 309 -4.78 22.62 -7.04
CA TRP A 309 -5.38 22.37 -8.34
C TRP A 309 -6.70 23.14 -8.47
N ALA A 310 -6.77 24.10 -9.38
CA ALA A 310 -8.02 24.79 -9.71
C ALA A 310 -8.98 23.87 -10.47
N ALA A 311 -10.29 24.16 -10.43
CA ALA A 311 -11.31 23.35 -11.11
C ALA A 311 -11.04 23.23 -12.62
N LYS A 312 -10.68 24.35 -13.27
CA LYS A 312 -10.30 24.40 -14.69
C LYS A 312 -9.09 23.49 -15.01
N GLU A 313 -8.12 23.40 -14.10
CA GLU A 313 -6.93 22.55 -14.28
C GLU A 313 -7.25 21.07 -14.10
N LYS A 314 -8.17 20.73 -13.18
CA LYS A 314 -8.64 19.34 -13.00
C LYS A 314 -9.40 18.84 -14.24
N ALA A 315 -10.19 19.72 -14.87
CA ALA A 315 -10.93 19.39 -16.09
C ALA A 315 -10.02 19.07 -17.29
N LEU A 316 -8.77 19.55 -17.28
CA LEU A 316 -7.79 19.24 -18.32
C LEU A 316 -7.11 17.87 -18.13
N LEU A 317 -7.23 17.23 -16.98
CA LEU A 317 -6.58 15.95 -16.72
C LEU A 317 -7.25 14.83 -17.52
N GLY A 318 -6.45 14.14 -18.35
CA GLY A 318 -6.93 13.04 -19.19
C GLY A 318 -7.53 13.44 -20.54
N THR A 319 -7.56 14.74 -20.87
CA THR A 319 -8.01 15.22 -22.20
C THR A 319 -6.90 15.23 -23.26
N ALA A 320 -5.64 15.23 -22.82
CA ALA A 320 -4.44 15.17 -23.65
C ALA A 320 -3.35 14.35 -22.93
N PRO A 321 -2.23 14.02 -23.59
CA PRO A 321 -1.08 13.40 -22.93
C PRO A 321 -0.62 14.22 -21.71
N ASP A 322 -0.20 13.54 -20.64
CA ASP A 322 0.19 14.16 -19.37
C ASP A 322 1.34 15.17 -19.60
N GLU A 323 2.17 14.97 -20.63
CA GLU A 323 3.27 15.85 -21.06
C GLU A 323 2.76 17.20 -21.58
N LYS A 324 1.72 17.19 -22.43
CA LYS A 324 1.14 18.41 -23.00
C LYS A 324 0.32 19.20 -21.99
N ILE A 325 -0.35 18.49 -21.07
CA ILE A 325 -1.05 19.15 -19.95
C ILE A 325 -0.05 19.80 -18.99
N ALA A 326 1.09 19.15 -18.73
CA ALA A 326 2.16 19.69 -17.89
C ALA A 326 2.73 20.98 -18.47
N GLU A 327 3.03 20.98 -19.77
CA GLU A 327 3.50 22.15 -20.53
C GLU A 327 2.48 23.30 -20.44
N ARG A 328 1.20 23.03 -20.75
CA ARG A 328 0.12 24.03 -20.72
C ARG A 328 -0.14 24.61 -19.32
N LEU A 329 0.01 23.81 -18.27
CA LEU A 329 -0.22 24.23 -16.88
C LEU A 329 1.03 24.79 -16.19
N LYS A 330 2.18 24.82 -16.88
CA LYS A 330 3.50 25.11 -16.30
C LYS A 330 3.72 24.33 -15.00
N ARG A 331 3.38 23.02 -15.02
CA ARG A 331 3.53 22.09 -13.90
C ARG A 331 4.47 20.95 -14.30
N SER A 332 5.03 20.25 -13.32
CA SER A 332 5.79 19.03 -13.61
C SER A 332 4.86 17.91 -14.08
N VAL A 333 5.32 17.11 -15.05
CA VAL A 333 4.62 15.92 -15.55
C VAL A 333 4.25 14.99 -14.38
N ARG A 334 5.15 14.82 -13.41
CA ARG A 334 4.89 14.03 -12.19
C ARG A 334 3.69 14.54 -11.40
N SER A 335 3.51 15.85 -11.27
CA SER A 335 2.37 16.45 -10.56
C SER A 335 1.05 16.14 -11.27
N VAL A 336 1.04 16.25 -12.61
CA VAL A 336 -0.11 15.90 -13.47
C VAL A 336 -0.48 14.42 -13.33
N VAL A 337 0.51 13.52 -13.45
CA VAL A 337 0.31 12.06 -13.31
C VAL A 337 -0.25 11.68 -11.94
N LEU A 338 0.32 12.24 -10.86
CA LEU A 338 -0.14 11.95 -9.50
C LEU A 338 -1.57 12.44 -9.28
N ARG A 339 -1.88 13.65 -9.74
CA ARG A 339 -3.22 14.19 -9.60
C ARG A 339 -4.25 13.41 -10.42
N ARG A 340 -3.90 13.05 -11.65
CA ARG A 340 -4.72 12.20 -12.52
C ARG A 340 -5.05 10.87 -11.84
N ARG A 341 -4.05 10.19 -11.26
CA ARG A 341 -4.25 8.95 -10.49
C ARG A 341 -5.11 9.15 -9.25
N GLN A 342 -4.93 10.25 -8.52
CA GLN A 342 -5.71 10.58 -7.33
C GLN A 342 -7.20 10.77 -7.65
N LEU A 343 -7.51 11.34 -8.82
CA LEU A 343 -8.88 11.47 -9.33
C LEU A 343 -9.37 10.24 -10.09
N GLN A 344 -8.60 9.14 -10.08
CA GLN A 344 -8.88 7.90 -10.80
C GLN A 344 -9.12 8.07 -12.31
N ILE A 345 -8.55 9.13 -12.90
CA ILE A 345 -8.67 9.40 -14.32
C ILE A 345 -7.68 8.48 -15.06
N PRO A 346 -8.12 7.67 -16.06
CA PRO A 346 -7.25 6.83 -16.85
C PRO A 346 -6.17 7.63 -17.60
N LYS A 347 -5.04 7.01 -17.95
CA LYS A 347 -4.02 7.66 -18.78
C LYS A 347 -4.63 7.97 -20.14
N TYR A 348 -4.37 9.17 -20.67
CA TYR A 348 -4.78 9.51 -22.03
C TYR A 348 -4.28 8.45 -23.01
N SER A 349 -5.22 7.87 -23.76
CA SER A 349 -4.97 6.88 -24.80
C SER A 349 -5.74 7.34 -26.03
N SER A 350 -5.07 7.43 -27.18
CA SER A 350 -5.73 7.71 -28.47
C SER A 350 -6.87 6.71 -28.75
N LYS A 351 -6.80 5.50 -28.17
CA LYS A 351 -7.86 4.49 -28.28
C LYS A 351 -9.09 4.73 -27.41
N VAL A 352 -8.94 5.47 -26.31
CA VAL A 352 -10.01 5.82 -25.35
C VAL A 352 -10.56 7.21 -25.65
N SER A 353 -9.71 8.13 -26.12
CA SER A 353 -10.07 9.52 -26.47
C SER A 353 -11.06 9.65 -27.62
N ARG A 354 -11.20 8.62 -28.45
CA ARG A 354 -12.16 8.59 -29.57
C ARG A 354 -13.63 8.45 -29.13
N TRP A 355 -13.89 8.03 -27.89
CA TRP A 355 -15.24 7.82 -27.35
C TRP A 355 -15.56 8.86 -26.27
N THR A 356 -15.67 10.13 -26.67
CA THR A 356 -16.09 11.22 -25.77
C THR A 356 -17.59 11.14 -25.48
N PRO A 357 -18.09 11.75 -24.37
CA PRO A 357 -19.52 11.81 -24.09
C PRO A 357 -20.36 12.38 -25.26
N LYS A 358 -19.82 13.37 -25.99
CA LYS A 358 -20.44 13.95 -27.19
C LYS A 358 -20.57 12.93 -28.33
N VAL A 359 -19.57 12.05 -28.51
CA VAL A 359 -19.59 10.98 -29.54
C VAL A 359 -20.51 9.84 -29.12
N LEU A 360 -20.54 9.50 -27.83
CA LEU A 360 -21.47 8.49 -27.31
C LEU A 360 -22.94 8.89 -27.48
N ALA A 361 -23.27 10.18 -27.33
CA ALA A 361 -24.61 10.70 -27.56
C ALA A 361 -25.08 10.67 -29.03
N GLN A 362 -24.17 10.39 -29.98
CA GLN A 362 -24.47 10.28 -31.41
C GLN A 362 -24.66 8.82 -31.86
N LEU A 363 -24.22 7.84 -31.06
CA LEU A 363 -24.47 6.41 -31.33
C LEU A 363 -25.97 6.14 -31.31
N GLY A 364 -26.50 5.54 -32.38
CA GLY A 364 -27.92 5.23 -32.52
C GLY A 364 -28.79 6.40 -33.02
N ARG A 365 -28.24 7.60 -33.18
CA ARG A 365 -28.91 8.73 -33.87
C ARG A 365 -28.41 8.90 -35.30
N LYS A 366 -27.09 8.85 -35.48
CA LYS A 366 -26.45 8.81 -36.80
C LYS A 366 -26.21 7.36 -37.22
N SER A 367 -26.15 7.11 -38.53
CA SER A 367 -25.74 5.80 -39.02
C SER A 367 -24.30 5.48 -38.60
N ASP A 368 -24.02 4.19 -38.34
CA ASP A 368 -22.67 3.73 -37.95
C ASP A 368 -21.61 4.15 -38.99
N ALA A 369 -21.99 4.27 -40.28
CA ALA A 369 -21.11 4.69 -41.37
C ALA A 369 -20.80 6.19 -41.39
N GLN A 370 -21.78 7.05 -41.08
CA GLN A 370 -21.57 8.51 -41.01
C GLN A 370 -20.70 8.86 -39.80
N LEU A 371 -21.00 8.28 -38.64
CA LEU A 371 -20.23 8.51 -37.42
C LEU A 371 -18.79 7.98 -37.55
N ALA A 372 -18.59 6.92 -38.33
CA ALA A 372 -17.26 6.39 -38.64
C ALA A 372 -16.41 7.34 -39.47
N ARG A 373 -17.00 8.01 -40.47
CA ARG A 373 -16.31 9.04 -41.28
C ARG A 373 -15.91 10.25 -40.42
N GLU A 374 -16.81 10.72 -39.57
CA GLU A 374 -16.54 11.86 -38.66
C GLU A 374 -15.43 11.56 -37.64
N LEU A 375 -15.27 10.31 -37.25
CA LEU A 375 -14.26 9.85 -36.29
C LEU A 375 -12.97 9.36 -36.95
N GLY A 376 -12.91 9.28 -38.29
CA GLY A 376 -11.78 8.70 -39.02
C GLY A 376 -11.52 7.22 -38.68
N VAL A 377 -12.58 6.43 -38.45
CA VAL A 377 -12.48 5.01 -38.09
C VAL A 377 -13.30 4.13 -39.04
N HIS A 378 -13.06 2.82 -39.00
CA HIS A 378 -13.84 1.86 -39.77
C HIS A 378 -15.26 1.68 -39.16
N PRO A 379 -16.35 1.60 -39.96
CA PRO A 379 -17.75 1.47 -39.49
C PRO A 379 -18.00 0.34 -38.49
N VAL A 380 -17.29 -0.78 -38.63
CA VAL A 380 -17.37 -1.92 -37.71
C VAL A 380 -16.97 -1.53 -36.28
N THR A 381 -16.04 -0.60 -36.11
CA THR A 381 -15.59 -0.11 -34.80
C THR A 381 -16.72 0.63 -34.07
N VAL A 382 -17.51 1.41 -34.81
CA VAL A 382 -18.70 2.09 -34.30
C VAL A 382 -19.80 1.10 -33.97
N GLY A 383 -20.06 0.13 -34.86
CA GLY A 383 -21.04 -0.93 -34.62
C GLY A 383 -20.70 -1.82 -33.42
N ASN A 384 -19.42 -2.14 -33.19
CA ASN A 384 -18.96 -2.88 -32.01
C ASN A 384 -19.20 -2.09 -30.73
N LYS A 385 -18.89 -0.78 -30.74
CA LYS A 385 -19.09 0.06 -29.57
C LYS A 385 -20.57 0.24 -29.26
N ARG A 386 -21.40 0.48 -30.28
CA ARG A 386 -22.85 0.57 -30.18
C ARG A 386 -23.45 -0.71 -29.58
N ARG A 387 -23.05 -1.89 -30.09
CA ARG A 387 -23.45 -3.21 -29.55
C ARG A 387 -23.03 -3.41 -28.10
N SER A 388 -21.81 -3.01 -27.73
CA SER A 388 -21.33 -3.12 -26.34
C SER A 388 -22.12 -2.27 -25.33
N LEU A 389 -22.83 -1.25 -25.81
CA LEU A 389 -23.68 -0.36 -25.00
C LEU A 389 -25.18 -0.68 -25.16
N GLY A 390 -25.54 -1.73 -25.90
CA GLY A 390 -26.94 -2.13 -26.10
C GLY A 390 -27.76 -1.14 -26.94
N ILE A 391 -27.13 -0.23 -27.68
CA ILE A 391 -27.83 0.82 -28.42
C ILE A 391 -28.31 0.26 -29.78
N PRO A 392 -29.60 0.39 -30.16
CA PRO A 392 -30.10 -0.03 -31.47
C PRO A 392 -29.47 0.74 -32.64
N VAL A 393 -29.47 0.16 -33.84
CA VAL A 393 -29.07 0.88 -35.07
C VAL A 393 -30.06 2.02 -35.32
N ALA A 394 -29.58 3.20 -35.72
CA ALA A 394 -30.40 4.39 -35.95
C ALA A 394 -31.58 4.14 -36.92
N HIS A 395 -31.38 3.26 -37.90
CA HIS A 395 -32.41 2.79 -38.81
C HIS A 395 -32.49 1.27 -38.75
N ALA A 396 -33.10 0.75 -37.69
CA ALA A 396 -33.39 -0.68 -37.61
C ALA A 396 -34.27 -1.09 -38.82
N PRO A 397 -33.92 -2.17 -39.55
CA PRO A 397 -34.77 -2.67 -40.62
C PRO A 397 -36.18 -2.94 -40.09
N ARG A 398 -37.21 -2.46 -40.80
CA ARG A 398 -38.61 -2.69 -40.42
C ARG A 398 -38.87 -4.19 -40.30
N VAL A 399 -39.19 -4.64 -39.08
CA VAL A 399 -39.49 -6.05 -38.77
C VAL A 399 -40.66 -6.51 -39.63
N TRP A 400 -40.59 -7.74 -40.14
CA TRP A 400 -41.67 -8.33 -40.93
C TRP A 400 -42.80 -8.74 -40.02
N ALA A 401 -44.01 -8.22 -40.24
CA ALA A 401 -45.18 -8.69 -39.52
C ALA A 401 -45.67 -10.02 -40.14
N PRO A 402 -46.27 -10.95 -39.36
CA PRO A 402 -46.74 -12.24 -39.88
C PRO A 402 -47.67 -12.10 -41.11
N ARG A 403 -48.56 -11.10 -41.10
CA ARG A 403 -49.44 -10.77 -42.24
C ARG A 403 -48.70 -10.35 -43.51
N GLU A 404 -47.53 -9.73 -43.36
CA GLU A 404 -46.69 -9.31 -44.49
C GLU A 404 -45.91 -10.49 -45.07
N GLU A 405 -45.55 -11.47 -44.24
CA GLU A 405 -44.90 -12.71 -44.67
C GLU A 405 -45.86 -13.64 -45.40
N ALA A 406 -47.12 -13.69 -44.96
CA ALA A 406 -48.17 -14.46 -45.63
C ALA A 406 -48.41 -14.00 -47.08
N LEU A 407 -48.02 -12.78 -47.44
CA LEU A 407 -48.14 -12.26 -48.80
C LEU A 407 -46.98 -12.70 -49.71
N LEU A 408 -45.85 -13.16 -49.15
CA LEU A 408 -44.68 -13.60 -49.91
C LEU A 408 -45.03 -14.85 -50.73
N GLY A 409 -44.77 -14.83 -52.04
CA GLY A 409 -45.10 -15.95 -52.94
C GLY A 409 -46.54 -15.98 -53.47
N THR A 410 -47.42 -15.07 -53.03
CA THR A 410 -48.82 -14.97 -53.53
C THR A 410 -48.96 -14.14 -54.81
N ALA A 411 -47.97 -13.28 -55.10
CA ALA A 411 -47.87 -12.44 -56.28
C ALA A 411 -46.39 -12.17 -56.60
N SER A 412 -46.10 -11.45 -57.69
CA SER A 412 -44.71 -11.07 -58.00
C SER A 412 -44.09 -10.21 -56.91
N ASP A 413 -42.77 -10.35 -56.71
CA ASP A 413 -42.02 -9.63 -55.67
C ASP A 413 -42.16 -8.10 -55.84
N GLU A 414 -42.32 -7.61 -57.07
CA GLU A 414 -42.55 -6.20 -57.40
C GLU A 414 -43.93 -5.70 -56.94
N ARG A 415 -44.98 -6.52 -57.13
CA ARG A 415 -46.34 -6.18 -56.67
C ARG A 415 -46.42 -6.18 -55.15
N ILE A 416 -45.79 -7.16 -54.50
CA ILE A 416 -45.71 -7.26 -53.04
C ILE A 416 -44.91 -6.10 -52.46
N ALA A 417 -43.78 -5.73 -53.08
CA ALA A 417 -42.97 -4.58 -52.68
C ALA A 417 -43.77 -3.27 -52.72
N LYS A 418 -44.51 -3.03 -53.81
CA LYS A 418 -45.39 -1.85 -53.96
C LYS A 418 -46.50 -1.84 -52.91
N ARG A 419 -47.14 -2.99 -52.66
CA ARG A 419 -48.23 -3.13 -51.66
C ARG A 419 -47.75 -2.92 -50.22
N LEU A 420 -46.57 -3.42 -49.88
CA LEU A 420 -45.99 -3.32 -48.54
C LEU A 420 -45.20 -2.03 -48.30
N LYS A 421 -45.05 -1.18 -49.33
CA LYS A 421 -44.14 -0.02 -49.34
C LYS A 421 -42.73 -0.41 -48.86
N ARG A 422 -42.24 -1.56 -49.32
CA ARG A 422 -40.89 -2.09 -49.06
C ARG A 422 -40.10 -2.15 -50.37
N THR A 423 -38.79 -2.25 -50.29
CA THR A 423 -37.95 -2.45 -51.48
C THR A 423 -38.13 -3.87 -52.05
N VAL A 424 -38.06 -4.02 -53.37
CA VAL A 424 -38.12 -5.33 -54.05
C VAL A 424 -37.05 -6.28 -53.49
N GLU A 425 -35.85 -5.75 -53.22
CA GLU A 425 -34.75 -6.53 -52.66
C GLU A 425 -35.03 -7.04 -51.23
N ALA A 426 -35.74 -6.26 -50.40
CA ALA A 426 -36.15 -6.71 -49.07
C ALA A 426 -37.15 -7.88 -49.16
N VAL A 427 -38.10 -7.81 -50.11
CA VAL A 427 -39.08 -8.88 -50.40
C VAL A 427 -38.37 -10.14 -50.88
N ARG A 428 -37.49 -10.02 -51.89
CA ARG A 428 -36.67 -11.14 -52.42
C ARG A 428 -35.84 -11.80 -51.34
N THR A 429 -35.14 -11.01 -50.53
CA THR A 429 -34.29 -11.51 -49.43
C THR A 429 -35.12 -12.21 -48.35
N ARG A 430 -36.29 -11.68 -47.99
CA ARG A 430 -37.16 -12.34 -47.00
C ARG A 430 -37.76 -13.63 -47.55
N ARG A 431 -38.24 -13.62 -48.80
CA ARG A 431 -38.75 -14.80 -49.52
C ARG A 431 -37.71 -15.93 -49.54
N LYS A 432 -36.48 -15.63 -49.99
CA LYS A 432 -35.36 -16.60 -50.01
C LYS A 432 -35.07 -17.18 -48.62
N ARG A 433 -35.04 -16.33 -47.60
CA ARG A 433 -34.78 -16.76 -46.21
C ARG A 433 -35.88 -17.63 -45.62
N LEU A 434 -37.13 -17.45 -46.05
CA LEU A 434 -38.26 -18.30 -45.69
C LEU A 434 -38.46 -19.49 -46.64
N HIS A 435 -37.53 -19.69 -47.60
CA HIS A 435 -37.58 -20.78 -48.59
C HIS A 435 -38.87 -20.81 -49.44
N ILE A 436 -39.51 -19.65 -49.63
CA ILE A 436 -40.73 -19.54 -50.43
C ILE A 436 -40.34 -19.47 -51.92
N PRO A 437 -40.88 -20.31 -52.81
CA PRO A 437 -40.58 -20.25 -54.25
C PRO A 437 -40.97 -18.91 -54.90
N ILE A 438 -40.38 -18.60 -56.05
CA ILE A 438 -40.78 -17.42 -56.83
C ILE A 438 -42.21 -17.65 -57.34
N TYR A 439 -43.07 -16.65 -57.21
CA TYR A 439 -44.42 -16.69 -57.78
C TYR A 439 -44.34 -16.88 -59.31
N ARG A 440 -44.92 -17.97 -59.81
CA ARG A 440 -45.12 -18.21 -61.24
C ARG A 440 -46.62 -18.11 -61.53
N PRO A 441 -47.07 -17.15 -62.35
CA PRO A 441 -48.47 -17.14 -62.78
C PRO A 441 -48.74 -18.39 -63.61
N ALA A 442 -49.88 -19.05 -63.37
CA ALA A 442 -50.30 -20.18 -64.19
C ALA A 442 -50.43 -19.70 -65.64
N SER A 443 -49.57 -20.20 -66.53
CA SER A 443 -49.73 -20.02 -67.96
C SER A 443 -51.02 -20.72 -68.37
N GLY A 444 -51.97 -19.94 -68.89
CA GLY A 444 -53.21 -20.48 -69.45
C GLY A 444 -52.87 -21.47 -70.56
N ARG A 445 -53.19 -22.75 -70.34
CA ARG A 445 -53.36 -23.69 -71.45
C ARG A 445 -54.62 -23.27 -72.18
N GLY A 446 -54.44 -22.63 -73.33
CA GLY A 446 -55.50 -22.54 -74.33
C GLY A 446 -55.90 -23.97 -74.73
N ARG A 447 -57.15 -24.34 -74.44
CA ARG A 447 -57.84 -25.39 -75.21
C ARG A 447 -58.29 -24.72 -76.50
N GLY A 448 -57.48 -24.81 -77.55
CA GLY A 448 -57.89 -24.63 -78.94
C GLY A 448 -58.08 -26.02 -79.54
N ARG A 449 -59.24 -26.21 -80.18
CA ARG A 449 -59.67 -27.44 -80.87
C ARG A 449 -58.75 -27.83 -82.00
#